data_AF-A0A1M6UJK2-F1
#
_entry.id   AF-A0A1M6UJK2-F1
#
_cell.length_a   1.000
_cell.length_b   1.000
_cell.length_c   1.000
_cell.angle_alpha   90.00
_cell.angle_beta   90.00
_cell.angle_gamma   90.00
#
_symmetry.space_group_name_H-M   'P 1'
#
loop_
_entity.id
_entity.type
_entity.pdbx_description
1 polymer ?
#
loop_
_entity_poly.entity_id
_entity_poly.type
_entity_poly.pdbx_seq_one_letter_code
_entity_poly.pdbx_strand_id
1 'polypeptide(L)'
;MLEILKMFALVVLQNASFTLVSRARNSNSLPFHAIASVMSNGIWLLVIKNVVQNFDKPLMMGVYLVGSVIGSLAMHHISMKYFEKK
;
A
#
# COMPACT_ATOMS: atom_id res chain seq x y z
N MET A 1 -3.28 -3.02 20.89
CA MET A 1 -1.96 -2.56 20.41
C MET A 1 -1.45 -3.37 19.22
N LEU A 2 -1.40 -4.71 19.30
CA LEU A 2 -0.98 -5.56 18.17
C LEU A 2 -1.85 -5.41 16.91
N GLU A 3 -3.17 -5.32 17.07
CA GLU A 3 -4.09 -5.11 15.93
C GLU A 3 -3.86 -3.77 15.22
N ILE A 4 -3.58 -2.71 15.97
CA ILE A 4 -3.29 -1.37 15.45
C ILE A 4 -1.99 -1.40 14.63
N LEU A 5 -0.93 -2.00 15.17
CA LEU A 5 0.35 -2.16 14.47
C LEU A 5 0.18 -3.00 13.19
N LYS A 6 -0.61 -4.07 13.26
CA LYS A 6 -0.93 -4.91 12.11
C LYS A 6 -1.68 -4.14 11.02
N MET A 7 -2.74 -3.41 11.38
CA MET A 7 -3.48 -2.56 10.44
C MET A 7 -2.55 -1.53 9.81
N PHE A 8 -1.78 -0.82 10.63
CA PHE A 8 -0.83 0.20 10.18
C PHE A 8 0.17 -0.36 9.18
N ALA A 9 0.85 -1.46 9.52
CA ALA A 9 1.86 -2.07 8.65
C ALA A 9 1.25 -2.58 7.34
N LEU A 10 0.10 -3.26 7.39
CA LEU A 10 -0.57 -3.78 6.19
C LEU A 10 -1.01 -2.64 5.26
N VAL A 11 -1.56 -1.55 5.81
CA VAL A 11 -2.05 -0.43 5.01
C VAL A 11 -0.90 0.39 4.42
N VAL A 12 0.20 0.58 5.16
CA VAL A 12 1.43 1.19 4.63
C VAL A 12 1.96 0.37 3.46
N LEU A 13 2.08 -0.96 3.62
CA LEU A 13 2.56 -1.86 2.57
C LEU A 13 1.62 -1.90 1.37
N GLN A 14 0.30 -1.89 1.60
CA GLN A 14 -0.68 -1.85 0.51
C GLN A 14 -0.53 -0.56 -0.29
N ASN A 15 -0.47 0.60 0.38
CA ASN A 15 -0.45 1.89 -0.32
C ASN A 15 0.88 2.08 -1.06
N ALA A 16 1.99 1.62 -0.47
CA ALA A 16 3.27 1.56 -1.17
C ALA A 16 3.18 0.67 -2.43
N SER A 17 2.66 -0.55 -2.30
CA SER A 17 2.52 -1.47 -3.44
C SER A 17 1.59 -0.92 -4.52
N PHE A 18 0.53 -0.20 -4.13
CA PHE A 18 -0.37 0.47 -5.06
C PHE A 18 0.31 1.64 -5.79
N THR A 19 1.18 2.40 -5.12
CA THR A 19 2.01 3.42 -5.77
C THR A 19 2.90 2.79 -6.85
N LEU A 20 3.52 1.64 -6.56
CA LEU A 20 4.32 0.90 -7.56
C LEU A 20 3.50 0.47 -8.77
N VAL A 21 2.27 -0.04 -8.58
CA VAL A 21 1.36 -0.36 -9.70
C VAL A 21 1.11 0.87 -10.57
N SER A 22 0.87 2.02 -9.95
CA SER A 22 0.65 3.28 -10.68
C SER A 22 1.86 3.66 -11.52
N ARG A 23 3.09 3.46 -11.03
CA ARG A 23 4.30 3.68 -11.82
C ARG A 23 4.48 2.64 -12.92
N ALA A 24 4.22 1.37 -12.61
CA ALA A 24 4.33 0.29 -13.58
C ALA A 24 3.39 0.47 -14.77
N ARG A 25 2.18 1.02 -14.56
CA ARG A 25 1.25 1.39 -15.64
C ARG A 25 1.76 2.51 -16.55
N ASN A 26 2.63 3.38 -16.02
CA ASN A 26 3.28 4.45 -16.78
C ASN A 26 4.65 4.02 -17.32
N SER A 27 5.01 2.73 -17.18
CA SER A 27 6.23 2.14 -17.73
C SER A 27 5.92 1.28 -18.95
N ASN A 28 6.91 1.05 -19.81
CA ASN A 28 6.78 0.12 -20.93
C ASN A 28 7.12 -1.35 -20.55
N SER A 29 7.10 -1.71 -19.25
CA SER A 29 7.50 -3.03 -18.76
C SER A 29 6.30 -3.84 -18.24
N LEU A 30 5.80 -4.76 -19.06
CA LEU A 30 4.77 -5.73 -18.66
C LEU A 30 5.17 -6.61 -17.47
N PRO A 31 6.41 -7.14 -17.38
CA PRO A 31 6.83 -7.93 -16.22
C PRO A 31 6.79 -7.14 -14.91
N PHE A 32 7.20 -5.86 -14.94
CA PHE A 32 7.10 -4.99 -13.77
C PHE A 32 5.65 -4.77 -13.35
N HIS A 33 4.76 -4.53 -14.32
CA HIS A 33 3.34 -4.38 -14.04
C HIS A 33 2.71 -5.64 -13.45
N ALA A 34 3.05 -6.82 -13.98
CA ALA A 34 2.55 -8.09 -13.49
C ALA A 34 2.95 -8.32 -12.01
N ILE A 35 4.23 -8.14 -11.68
CA ILE A 35 4.75 -8.31 -10.31
C ILE A 35 4.10 -7.29 -9.36
N ALA A 36 4.09 -6.01 -9.73
CA ALA A 36 3.49 -4.96 -8.90
C ALA A 36 2.00 -5.23 -8.66
N SER A 37 1.27 -5.71 -9.68
CA SER A 37 -0.15 -6.03 -9.60
C SER A 37 -0.41 -7.20 -8.64
N VAL A 38 0.35 -8.29 -8.75
CA VAL A 38 0.21 -9.44 -7.83
C VAL A 38 0.49 -9.01 -6.39
N MET A 39 1.56 -8.24 -6.16
CA MET A 39 1.89 -7.75 -4.82
C MET A 39 0.79 -6.85 -4.25
N SER A 40 0.33 -5.86 -5.01
CA SER A 40 -0.69 -4.91 -4.54
C SER A 40 -2.03 -5.61 -4.24
N ASN A 41 -2.49 -6.49 -5.13
CA ASN A 41 -3.75 -7.22 -4.92
C ASN A 41 -3.64 -8.24 -3.79
N GLY A 42 -2.51 -8.93 -3.67
CA GLY A 42 -2.25 -9.88 -2.59
C GLY A 42 -2.30 -9.22 -1.21
N ILE A 43 -1.62 -8.08 -1.05
CA ILE A 43 -1.64 -7.34 0.23
C ILE A 43 -3.03 -6.75 0.48
N TRP A 44 -3.74 -6.29 -0.55
CA TRP A 44 -5.10 -5.77 -0.41
C TRP A 44 -6.06 -6.81 0.18
N LEU A 45 -5.96 -8.09 -0.21
CA LEU A 45 -6.76 -9.18 0.40
C LEU A 45 -6.52 -9.31 1.91
N LEU A 46 -5.30 -9.04 2.38
CA LEU A 46 -4.98 -9.05 3.81
C LEU A 46 -5.53 -7.81 4.52
N VAL A 47 -5.47 -6.64 3.87
CA VAL A 47 -6.03 -5.39 4.39
C VAL A 47 -7.55 -5.49 4.51
N ILE A 48 -8.25 -5.92 3.46
CA ILE A 48 -9.72 -5.97 3.49
C ILE A 48 -10.22 -6.93 4.56
N LYS A 49 -9.56 -8.09 4.74
CA LYS A 49 -9.84 -9.00 5.86
C LYS A 49 -9.72 -8.27 7.20
N ASN A 50 -8.66 -7.50 7.41
CA ASN A 50 -8.44 -6.79 8.67
C ASN A 50 -9.41 -5.61 8.87
N VAL A 51 -9.78 -4.90 7.81
CA VAL A 51 -10.78 -3.83 7.81
C VAL A 51 -12.15 -4.37 8.19
N VAL A 52 -12.61 -5.44 7.53
CA VAL A 52 -13.93 -6.04 7.81
C VAL A 52 -14.04 -6.53 9.25
N GLN A 53 -12.96 -7.11 9.79
CA GLN A 53 -12.92 -7.57 11.19
C GLN A 53 -12.92 -6.44 12.23
N ASN A 54 -12.72 -5.19 11.83
CA ASN A 54 -12.57 -4.04 12.72
C ASN A 54 -13.37 -2.81 12.25
N PHE A 55 -14.40 -3.02 11.44
CA PHE A 55 -15.12 -1.95 10.75
C PHE A 55 -15.91 -1.06 11.72
N ASP A 56 -16.25 -1.57 12.90
CA ASP A 56 -16.97 -0.88 13.96
C ASP A 56 -16.07 0.03 14.83
N LYS A 57 -14.74 -0.04 14.68
CA LYS A 57 -13.77 0.67 15.54
C LYS A 57 -13.26 1.95 14.86
N PRO A 58 -13.67 3.17 15.29
CA PRO A 58 -13.22 4.43 14.66
C PRO A 58 -11.70 4.63 14.73
N LEU A 59 -11.05 4.16 15.81
CA LEU A 59 -9.60 4.21 15.93
C LEU A 59 -8.91 3.44 14.79
N MET A 60 -9.45 2.29 14.37
CA MET A 60 -8.88 1.49 13.29
C MET A 60 -9.06 2.17 11.93
N MET A 61 -10.15 2.91 11.74
CA MET A 61 -10.33 3.77 10.56
C MET A 61 -9.29 4.91 10.52
N GLY A 62 -9.02 5.54 11.66
CA GLY A 62 -7.98 6.56 11.78
C GLY A 62 -6.58 5.99 11.48
N VAL A 63 -6.27 4.79 11.98
CA VAL A 63 -5.00 4.10 11.70
C VAL A 63 -4.88 3.75 10.22
N TYR A 64 -5.98 3.29 9.60
CA TYR A 64 -6.03 3.06 8.15
C TYR A 64 -5.74 4.35 7.37
N LEU A 65 -6.39 5.46 7.72
CA LEU A 65 -6.19 6.75 7.05
C LEU A 65 -4.75 7.25 7.17
N VAL A 66 -4.17 7.19 8.37
CA VAL A 66 -2.78 7.64 8.58
C VAL A 66 -1.79 6.72 7.85
N GLY A 67 -1.98 5.41 7.95
CA GLY A 67 -1.15 4.43 7.28
C GLY A 67 -1.18 4.56 5.75
N SER A 68 -2.35 4.89 5.18
CA SER A 68 -2.49 5.01 3.73
C SER A 68 -1.75 6.23 3.18
N VAL A 69 -1.86 7.37 3.86
CA VAL A 69 -1.12 8.59 3.53
C VAL A 69 0.39 8.34 3.64
N ILE A 70 0.85 7.75 4.74
CA ILE A 70 2.29 7.47 4.95
C ILE A 70 2.83 6.53 3.87
N GLY A 71 2.16 5.41 3.60
CA GLY A 71 2.59 4.44 2.60
C GLY A 71 2.68 5.04 1.20
N SER A 72 1.68 5.85 0.83
CA SER A 72 1.64 6.55 -0.47
C SER A 72 2.80 7.54 -0.60
N LEU A 73 2.98 8.45 0.37
CA LEU A 73 4.03 9.46 0.31
C LEU A 73 5.44 8.86 0.36
N ALA A 74 5.66 7.87 1.22
CA ALA A 74 6.96 7.22 1.36
C ALA A 74 7.37 6.50 0.06
N MET A 75 6.46 5.69 -0.50
CA MET A 75 6.78 4.99 -1.74
C MET A 75 6.87 5.93 -2.94
N HIS A 76 6.06 6.99 -2.98
CA HIS A 76 6.20 8.03 -3.99
C HIS A 76 7.59 8.66 -3.95
N HIS A 77 8.06 9.07 -2.76
CA HIS A 77 9.40 9.62 -2.59
C HIS A 77 10.51 8.64 -3.00
N ILE A 78 10.41 7.38 -2.56
CA ILE A 78 11.34 6.31 -2.97
C ILE A 78 11.32 6.15 -4.50
N SER A 79 10.14 6.20 -5.11
CA SER A 79 10.01 5.99 -6.56
C SER A 79 10.66 7.10 -7.36
N MET A 80 10.44 8.35 -6.97
CA MET A 80 11.12 9.49 -7.58
C MET A 80 12.64 9.39 -7.43
N LYS A 81 13.12 8.93 -6.26
CA LYS A 81 14.55 8.87 -5.95
C LYS A 81 15.29 7.69 -6.60
N TYR A 82 14.64 6.56 -6.83
CA TYR A 82 15.31 5.33 -7.26
C TYR A 82 14.82 4.77 -8.59
N PHE A 83 13.54 4.92 -8.93
CA PHE A 83 12.97 4.37 -10.16
C PHE A 83 12.91 5.41 -11.29
N GLU A 84 12.77 6.70 -10.95
CA GLU A 84 12.58 7.78 -11.94
C GLU A 84 13.75 8.76 -11.99
N LYS A 85 14.92 8.38 -11.46
CA LYS A 85 16.14 9.16 -11.64
C LYS A 85 16.51 9.17 -13.13
N LYS A 86 16.29 10.33 -13.75
CA LYS A 86 17.01 10.75 -14.96
C LYS A 86 18.42 11.16 -14.59
#